data_AF-A0AAD5EZC2-F1
#
_entry.id   AF-A0AAD5EZC2-F1
#
_cell.length_a   1.000
_cell.length_b   1.000
_cell.length_c   1.000
_cell.angle_alpha   90.00
_cell.angle_beta   90.00
_cell.angle_gamma   90.00
#
_symmetry.space_group_name_H-M   'P 1'
#
loop_
_entity.id
_entity.type
_entity.pdbx_description
1 polymer ?
#
loop_
_entity_poly.entity_id
_entity_poly.type
_entity_poly.pdbx_seq_one_letter_code
_entity_poly.pdbx_strand_id
1 'polypeptide(L)'
;MSTQLSIDNADLEKLSDNDRNELRQFLANEQQRSQIQAQTHSLTQMCWNKCVQGSIKNNKLDKGEETCLANCVERFLDVNYLTMKHLNGMRN
;
A
#
# COMPACT_ATOMS: atom_id res chain seq x y z
N MET A 1 -2.85 -6.15 10.82
CA MET A 1 -2.95 -5.17 11.91
C MET A 1 -1.71 -4.31 11.85
N SER A 2 -1.84 -3.07 11.36
CA SER A 2 -0.74 -2.11 11.27
C SER A 2 -0.82 -1.25 12.53
N THR A 3 0.16 -1.39 13.43
CA THR A 3 0.27 -0.53 14.62
C THR A 3 0.69 0.86 14.17
N GLN A 4 -0.24 1.82 14.23
CA GLN A 4 0.06 3.23 14.00
C GLN A 4 0.91 3.73 15.18
N LEU A 5 2.17 4.05 14.94
CA LEU A 5 3.03 4.72 15.92
C LEU A 5 2.53 6.16 16.10
N SER A 6 1.76 6.42 17.15
CA SER A 6 1.40 7.78 17.57
C SER A 6 2.47 8.29 18.53
N ILE A 7 3.37 9.15 18.04
CA ILE A 7 4.35 9.86 18.86
C ILE A 7 3.82 11.26 19.11
N ASP A 8 3.69 11.62 20.38
CA ASP A 8 3.22 12.94 20.79
C ASP A 8 4.32 13.99 20.56
N ASN A 9 3.93 15.17 20.07
CA ASN A 9 4.88 16.27 19.81
C ASN A 9 5.68 16.66 21.06
N ALA A 10 5.09 16.52 22.25
CA ALA A 10 5.75 16.80 23.52
C ALA A 10 6.93 15.85 23.83
N ASP A 11 6.94 14.63 23.25
CA ASP A 11 8.06 13.70 23.41
C ASP A 11 9.18 13.98 22.40
N LEU A 12 8.84 14.55 21.24
CA LEU A 12 9.84 15.01 20.25
C LEU A 12 10.65 16.21 20.74
N GLU A 13 10.08 17.05 21.60
CA GLU A 13 10.77 18.22 22.17
C GLU A 13 11.79 17.87 23.25
N LYS A 14 11.73 16.65 23.81
CA LYS A 14 12.70 16.15 24.79
C LYS A 14 13.98 15.59 24.16
N LEU A 15 14.00 15.44 22.84
CA LEU A 15 15.12 14.87 22.09
C LEU A 15 16.13 15.94 21.68
N SER A 16 17.38 15.55 21.48
CA SER A 16 18.36 16.42 20.83
C SER A 16 17.95 16.70 19.38
N ASP A 17 18.46 17.80 18.79
CA ASP A 17 18.14 18.15 17.40
C ASP A 17 18.50 17.04 16.41
N ASN A 18 19.60 16.33 16.67
CA ASN A 18 20.05 15.22 15.83
C ASN A 18 19.10 14.02 15.94
N ASP A 19 18.77 13.58 17.16
CA ASP A 19 17.87 12.43 17.37
C ASP A 19 16.47 12.70 16.83
N ARG A 20 15.99 13.94 16.97
CA ARG A 20 14.70 14.37 16.44
C ARG A 20 14.66 14.29 14.92
N ASN A 21 15.74 14.67 14.24
CA ASN A 21 15.82 14.60 12.78
C ASN A 21 15.90 13.15 12.29
N GLU A 22 16.71 12.32 12.94
CA GLU A 22 16.82 10.89 12.63
C GLU A 22 15.48 10.18 12.82
N LEU A 23 14.81 10.41 13.96
CA LEU A 23 13.50 9.83 14.24
C LEU A 23 12.45 10.27 13.21
N ARG A 24 12.43 11.54 12.81
CA ARG A 24 11.51 12.02 11.74
C ARG A 24 11.74 11.28 10.43
N GLN A 25 13.00 11.07 10.05
CA GLN A 25 13.32 10.31 8.84
C GLN A 25 12.90 8.85 8.96
N PHE A 26 13.16 8.22 10.11
CA PHE A 26 12.74 6.85 10.40
C PHE A 26 11.22 6.70 10.29
N LEU A 27 10.46 7.61 10.92
CA LEU A 27 9.00 7.58 10.88
C LEU A 27 8.44 7.78 9.47
N ALA A 28 9.04 8.67 8.67
CA ALA A 28 8.64 8.85 7.28
C ALA A 28 8.82 7.54 6.48
N ASN A 29 9.94 6.86 6.67
CA ASN A 29 10.21 5.57 6.03
C ASN A 29 9.25 4.48 6.48
N GLU A 30 8.99 4.36 7.78
CA GLU A 30 8.06 3.35 8.33
C GLU A 30 6.61 3.65 7.93
N GLN A 31 6.22 4.91 7.86
CA GLN A 31 4.91 5.32 7.36
C GLN A 31 4.74 4.93 5.88
N GLN A 32 5.76 5.13 5.05
CA GLN A 32 5.74 4.69 3.66
C GLN A 32 5.65 3.16 3.55
N ARG A 33 6.43 2.42 4.35
CA ARG A 33 6.37 0.95 4.40
C ARG A 33 4.99 0.43 4.81
N SER A 34 4.38 1.03 5.83
CA SER A 34 3.03 0.69 6.29
C SER A 34 1.99 0.94 5.19
N GLN A 35 2.10 2.06 4.45
CA GLN A 35 1.21 2.34 3.32
C GLN A 35 1.34 1.29 2.22
N ILE A 36 2.57 0.90 1.85
CA ILE A 36 2.80 -0.17 0.86
C ILE A 36 2.20 -1.48 1.35
N GLN A 37 2.40 -1.85 2.62
CA GLN A 37 1.84 -3.06 3.19
C GLN A 37 0.30 -3.07 3.13
N ALA A 38 -0.34 -1.96 3.49
CA ALA A 38 -1.79 -1.81 3.42
C ALA A 38 -2.31 -1.91 1.98
N GLN A 39 -1.61 -1.30 1.02
CA GLN A 39 -1.94 -1.41 -0.40
C GLN A 39 -1.79 -2.85 -0.91
N THR A 40 -0.72 -3.56 -0.53
CA THR A 40 -0.53 -4.97 -0.86
C THR A 40 -1.71 -5.81 -0.36
N HIS A 41 -2.10 -5.66 0.91
CA HIS A 41 -3.26 -6.38 1.45
C HIS A 41 -4.56 -6.08 0.69
N SER A 42 -4.81 -4.80 0.39
CA SER A 42 -5.99 -4.38 -0.37
C SER A 42 -6.01 -4.97 -1.79
N LEU A 43 -4.87 -4.94 -2.49
CA LEU A 43 -4.73 -5.49 -3.84
C LEU A 43 -4.88 -7.01 -3.82
N THR A 44 -4.23 -7.69 -2.87
CA THR A 44 -4.37 -9.14 -2.70
C THR A 44 -5.82 -9.53 -2.51
N GLN A 45 -6.55 -8.88 -1.59
CA GLN A 45 -7.96 -9.18 -1.36
C GLN A 45 -8.82 -8.92 -2.60
N MET A 46 -8.64 -7.77 -3.26
CA MET A 46 -9.42 -7.41 -4.44
C MET A 46 -9.17 -8.36 -5.61
N CYS A 47 -7.90 -8.59 -5.94
CA CYS A 47 -7.52 -9.39 -7.10
C CYS A 47 -7.77 -10.88 -6.85
N TRP A 48 -7.64 -11.36 -5.62
CA TRP A 48 -8.05 -12.71 -5.25
C TRP A 48 -9.54 -12.94 -5.57
N ASN A 49 -10.43 -12.07 -5.09
CA ASN A 49 -11.87 -12.20 -5.33
C ASN A 49 -12.25 -12.09 -6.82
N LYS A 50 -11.44 -11.42 -7.63
CA LYS A 50 -11.68 -11.26 -9.07
C LYS A 50 -11.14 -12.42 -9.90
N CYS A 51 -9.99 -12.98 -9.52
CA CYS A 51 -9.24 -13.91 -10.36
C CYS A 51 -9.30 -15.35 -9.89
N VAL A 52 -9.39 -15.60 -8.59
CA VAL A 52 -9.46 -16.95 -8.01
C VAL A 52 -10.91 -17.23 -7.67
N GLN A 53 -11.70 -17.47 -8.72
CA GLN A 53 -13.13 -17.71 -8.61
C GLN A 53 -13.44 -19.20 -8.67
N GLY A 54 -14.15 -19.71 -7.67
CA GLY A 54 -14.59 -21.11 -7.61
C GLY A 54 -13.80 -21.96 -6.61
N SER A 55 -13.93 -23.28 -6.73
CA SER A 55 -13.26 -24.22 -5.83
C SER A 55 -11.78 -24.32 -6.17
N ILE A 56 -10.91 -24.14 -5.16
CA ILE A 56 -9.47 -24.31 -5.28
C ILE A 56 -9.17 -25.78 -5.58
N LYS A 57 -8.64 -26.07 -6.77
CA LYS A 57 -8.38 -27.45 -7.24
C LYS A 57 -6.96 -27.93 -6.99
N ASN A 58 -6.00 -27.01 -6.87
CA ASN A 58 -4.58 -27.30 -6.71
C ASN A 58 -3.93 -26.36 -5.69
N ASN A 59 -2.75 -26.73 -5.21
CA ASN A 59 -1.93 -25.93 -4.30
C ASN A 59 -1.16 -24.79 -5.00
N LYS A 60 -1.23 -24.72 -6.33
CA LYS A 60 -0.63 -23.67 -7.15
C LYS A 60 -1.72 -22.98 -7.94
N LEU A 61 -1.50 -21.70 -8.21
CA LEU A 61 -2.30 -20.96 -9.16
C LEU A 61 -2.20 -21.63 -10.53
N ASP A 62 -3.32 -21.75 -11.23
CA ASP A 62 -3.28 -22.14 -12.63
C ASP A 62 -2.82 -20.95 -13.50
N LYS A 63 -2.46 -21.23 -14.75
CA LYS A 63 -1.93 -20.22 -15.67
C LYS A 63 -2.92 -19.05 -15.90
N GLY A 64 -4.22 -19.32 -15.85
CA GLY A 64 -5.26 -18.31 -15.99
C GLY A 64 -5.33 -17.41 -14.76
N GLU A 65 -5.27 -17.99 -13.56
CA GLU A 65 -5.24 -17.26 -12.29
C GLU A 65 -3.99 -16.37 -12.19
N GLU A 66 -2.80 -16.90 -12.52
CA GLU A 66 -1.55 -16.13 -12.54
C GLU A 66 -1.63 -14.93 -13.49
N THR A 67 -2.09 -15.17 -14.72
CA THR A 67 -2.25 -14.11 -15.73
C THR A 67 -3.30 -13.08 -15.30
N CYS A 68 -4.41 -13.52 -14.71
CA CYS A 68 -5.45 -12.62 -14.22
C CYS A 68 -4.94 -11.74 -13.08
N LEU A 69 -4.23 -12.31 -12.10
CA LEU A 69 -3.71 -11.59 -10.95
C LEU A 69 -2.71 -10.50 -11.37
N ALA A 70 -1.78 -10.82 -12.28
CA ALA A 70 -0.84 -9.83 -12.84
C ALA A 70 -1.59 -8.66 -13.51
N ASN A 71 -2.52 -8.98 -14.43
CA ASN A 71 -3.33 -7.97 -15.11
C ASN A 71 -4.21 -7.16 -14.13
N CYS A 72 -4.71 -7.77 -13.07
CA CYS A 72 -5.56 -7.10 -12.08
C CYS A 72 -4.80 -6.00 -11.35
N VAL A 73 -3.57 -6.30 -10.91
CA VAL A 73 -2.72 -5.32 -10.22
C VAL A 73 -2.29 -4.21 -11.18
N GLU A 74 -1.81 -4.55 -12.38
CA GLU A 74 -1.40 -3.56 -13.39
C GLU A 74 -2.55 -2.59 -13.73
N ARG A 75 -3.75 -3.12 -14.03
CA ARG A 75 -4.92 -2.30 -14.34
C ARG A 75 -5.35 -1.42 -13.17
N PHE A 76 -5.23 -1.90 -11.93
CA PHE A 76 -5.54 -1.07 -10.77
C PHE A 76 -4.59 0.13 -10.69
N LEU A 77 -3.28 -0.10 -10.87
CA LEU A 77 -2.27 0.95 -10.82
C LEU A 77 -2.48 1.98 -11.95
N ASP A 78 -2.81 1.53 -13.16
CA ASP A 78 -3.13 2.41 -14.29
C ASP A 78 -4.32 3.33 -13.97
N VAL A 79 -5.43 2.74 -13.48
CA VAL A 79 -6.64 3.51 -13.14
C VAL A 79 -6.38 4.44 -11.96
N ASN A 80 -5.62 4.00 -10.96
CA ASN A 80 -5.26 4.84 -9.82
C ASN A 80 -4.46 6.08 -10.27
N TYR A 81 -3.44 5.88 -11.12
CA TYR A 81 -2.64 6.95 -11.68
C TYR A 81 -3.48 7.93 -12.52
N LEU A 82 -4.32 7.40 -13.41
CA LEU A 82 -5.22 8.22 -14.24
C LEU A 82 -6.20 9.03 -13.39
N THR A 83 -6.74 8.43 -12.33
CA THR A 83 -7.62 9.09 -11.37
C THR A 83 -6.91 10.23 -10.67
N MET A 84 -5.70 9.99 -10.13
CA MET A 84 -4.91 11.04 -9.48
C MET A 84 -4.55 12.17 -10.43
N LYS A 85 -4.16 11.84 -11.67
CA LYS A 85 -3.89 12.82 -12.72
C LYS A 85 -5.11 13.69 -13.02
N HIS A 86 -6.29 13.08 -13.13
CA HIS A 86 -7.54 13.80 -13.37
C HIS A 86 -7.92 14.71 -12.21
N LEU A 87 -7.85 14.22 -10.97
CA LEU A 87 -8.11 15.01 -9.76
C LEU A 87 -7.17 16.21 -9.66
N ASN A 88 -5.88 16.03 -9.94
CA ASN A 88 -4.91 17.13 -9.96
C ASN A 88 -5.21 18.15 -11.06
N GLY A 89 -5.69 17.70 -12.22
CA GLY A 89 -6.11 18.57 -13.32
C GLY A 89 -7.32 19.45 -12.98
N MET A 90 -8.25 18.96 -12.14
CA MET A 90 -9.43 19.74 -11.72
C MET A 90 -9.14 20.79 -10.64
N ARG A 91 -7.96 20.72 -9.99
CA ARG A 91 -7.56 21.67 -8.94
C ARG A 91 -6.95 22.95 -9.53
N ASN A 92 -6.69 22.97 -10.83
CA ASN A 92 -6.16 24.10 -11.61
C ASN A 92 -7.25 24.67 -12.51
#